data_AF-A0A972YCG0-F1
#
_entry.id   AF-A0A972YCG0-F1
#
_cell.length_a   1.000
_cell.length_b   1.000
_cell.length_c   1.000
_cell.angle_alpha   90.00
_cell.angle_beta   90.00
_cell.angle_gamma   90.00
#
_symmetry.space_group_name_H-M   'P 1'
#
loop_
_entity.id
_entity.type
_entity.pdbx_description
1 polymer ?
#
loop_
_entity_poly.entity_id
_entity_poly.type
_entity_poly.pdbx_seq_one_letter_code
_entity_poly.pdbx_strand_id
1 'polypeptide(L)'
;MKKYQLILHIALKKELIIKALKIAFVVGIILNLINQGEHLLSLDMHNIHLTKLLFTFCVPFCVSMYTAITMKMKFKQDEIALVDANLRCENCNKRIFITENAKIPKCDICGNKTSWIFIK
;
A
#
# COMPACT_ATOMS: atom_id res chain seq x y z
N MET A 1 -15.06 11.56 -6.67
CA MET A 1 -14.55 10.21 -7.11
C MET A 1 -15.15 9.12 -6.23
N LYS A 2 -15.50 7.93 -6.73
CA LYS A 2 -16.00 6.85 -5.84
C LYS A 2 -14.84 6.23 -5.04
N LYS A 3 -15.11 5.67 -3.86
CA LYS A 3 -14.08 5.09 -2.96
C LYS A 3 -13.19 4.04 -3.65
N TYR A 4 -13.75 3.17 -4.47
CA TYR A 4 -12.97 2.15 -5.19
C TYR A 4 -12.05 2.74 -6.27
N GLN A 5 -12.45 3.84 -6.91
CA GLN A 5 -11.61 4.54 -7.90
C GLN A 5 -10.40 5.17 -7.21
N LEU A 6 -10.59 5.74 -6.02
CA LEU A 6 -9.49 6.25 -5.18
C LEU A 6 -8.53 5.12 -4.80
N ILE A 7 -9.06 3.98 -4.34
CA ILE A 7 -8.26 2.80 -4.00
C ILE A 7 -7.42 2.34 -5.20
N LEU A 8 -8.04 2.20 -6.37
CA LEU A 8 -7.35 1.78 -7.58
C LEU A 8 -6.28 2.80 -7.99
N HIS A 9 -6.59 4.10 -7.93
CA HIS A 9 -5.65 5.15 -8.27
C HIS A 9 -4.43 5.14 -7.35
N ILE A 10 -4.63 4.97 -6.03
CA ILE A 10 -3.55 4.81 -5.05
C ILE A 10 -2.75 3.52 -5.34
N ALA A 11 -3.44 2.40 -5.58
CA ALA A 11 -2.81 1.11 -5.85
C ALA A 11 -1.91 1.13 -7.10
N LEU A 12 -2.26 1.94 -8.10
CA LEU A 12 -1.50 2.10 -9.34
C LEU A 12 -0.30 3.05 -9.21
N LYS A 13 -0.07 3.67 -8.04
CA LYS A 13 1.09 4.55 -7.85
C LYS A 13 2.39 3.74 -7.92
N LYS A 14 3.25 4.12 -8.85
CA LYS A 14 4.55 3.48 -9.13
C LYS A 14 5.40 3.30 -7.87
N GLU A 15 5.42 4.31 -6.99
CA GLU A 15 6.15 4.24 -5.73
C GLU A 15 5.66 3.13 -4.79
N LEU A 16 4.35 2.86 -4.73
CA LEU A 16 3.77 1.78 -3.92
C LEU A 16 4.09 0.43 -4.54
N ILE A 17 3.90 0.30 -5.85
CA ILE A 17 4.19 -0.93 -6.60
C ILE A 17 5.65 -1.32 -6.45
N ILE A 18 6.60 -0.40 -6.66
CA ILE A 18 8.04 -0.68 -6.54
C ILE A 18 8.40 -1.09 -5.11
N LYS A 19 7.86 -0.40 -4.10
CA LYS A 19 8.09 -0.77 -2.69
C LYS A 19 7.56 -2.19 -2.40
N ALA A 20 6.33 -2.49 -2.81
CA ALA A 20 5.73 -3.80 -2.61
C ALA A 20 6.48 -4.92 -3.37
N LEU A 21 6.93 -4.66 -4.60
CA LEU A 21 7.74 -5.61 -5.37
C LEU A 21 9.09 -5.90 -4.70
N LYS A 22 9.78 -4.87 -4.18
CA LYS A 22 11.03 -5.05 -3.43
C LYS A 22 10.84 -5.92 -2.20
N ILE A 23 9.79 -5.64 -1.41
CA ILE A 23 9.44 -6.43 -0.24
C ILE A 23 9.14 -7.88 -0.65
N ALA A 24 8.32 -8.06 -1.69
CA ALA A 24 7.93 -9.37 -2.17
C ALA A 24 9.10 -10.19 -2.70
N PHE A 25 10.06 -9.54 -3.34
CA PHE A 25 11.27 -10.21 -3.83
C PHE A 25 12.13 -10.72 -2.68
N VAL A 26 12.45 -9.86 -1.70
CA VAL A 26 13.31 -10.25 -0.56
C VAL A 26 12.64 -11.31 0.30
N VAL A 27 11.39 -11.07 0.71
CA VAL A 27 10.63 -12.02 1.54
C VAL A 27 10.35 -13.30 0.77
N GLY A 28 10.02 -13.21 -0.52
CA GLY A 28 9.73 -14.36 -1.36
C GLY A 28 10.93 -15.27 -1.56
N ILE A 29 12.15 -14.73 -1.73
CA ILE A 29 13.38 -15.54 -1.77
C ILE A 29 13.53 -16.33 -0.47
N ILE A 30 13.41 -15.66 0.68
CA ILE A 30 13.55 -16.30 1.99
C ILE A 30 12.51 -17.41 2.17
N LEU A 31 11.24 -17.13 1.85
CA LEU A 31 10.15 -18.11 1.99
C LEU A 31 10.32 -19.31 1.04
N ASN A 32 10.80 -19.07 -0.18
CA ASN A 32 11.00 -20.13 -1.16
C ASN A 32 12.17 -21.05 -0.74
N LEU A 33 13.25 -20.48 -0.19
CA LEU A 33 14.35 -21.24 0.40
C LEU A 33 13.91 -22.11 1.59
N ILE A 34 13.04 -21.59 2.46
CA ILE A 34 12.53 -22.36 3.60
C ILE A 34 11.55 -23.46 3.14
N ASN A 35 10.72 -23.20 2.13
CA ASN A 35 9.62 -24.08 1.75
C ASN A 35 10.02 -25.21 0.78
N GLN A 36 10.96 -24.94 -0.13
CA GLN A 36 11.42 -25.92 -1.13
C GLN A 36 12.87 -25.65 -1.57
N GLY A 37 13.69 -25.06 -0.68
CA GLY A 37 15.08 -24.72 -0.98
C GLY A 37 15.95 -25.93 -1.32
N GLU A 38 15.64 -27.11 -0.78
CA GLU A 38 16.34 -28.36 -1.08
C GLU A 38 16.28 -28.68 -2.58
N HIS A 39 15.07 -28.64 -3.16
CA HIS A 39 14.85 -28.86 -4.59
C HIS A 39 15.40 -27.74 -5.46
N LEU A 40 15.43 -26.51 -4.94
CA LEU A 40 15.92 -25.33 -5.64
C LEU A 40 17.46 -25.32 -5.73
N LEU A 41 18.14 -25.78 -4.67
CA LEU A 41 19.60 -25.91 -4.60
C LEU A 41 20.11 -27.14 -5.36
N SER A 42 19.35 -28.24 -5.37
CA SER A 42 19.67 -29.44 -6.15
C SER A 42 19.35 -29.31 -7.64
N LEU A 43 18.76 -28.18 -8.09
CA LEU A 43 18.29 -27.94 -9.45
C LEU A 43 17.28 -29.01 -9.93
N ASP A 44 16.55 -29.61 -8.99
CA ASP A 44 15.59 -30.67 -9.26
C ASP A 44 14.24 -30.08 -9.70
N MET A 45 14.20 -29.66 -10.97
CA MET A 45 13.02 -29.03 -11.58
C MET A 45 11.77 -29.93 -11.62
N HIS A 46 11.92 -31.24 -11.44
CA HIS A 46 10.80 -32.18 -11.48
C HIS A 46 9.97 -32.12 -10.19
N ASN A 47 10.61 -31.80 -9.06
CA ASN A 47 9.98 -31.77 -7.74
C ASN A 47 9.65 -30.34 -7.27
N ILE A 48 9.93 -29.30 -8.07
CA ILE A 48 9.55 -27.93 -7.74
C ILE A 48 8.03 -27.76 -7.88
N HIS A 49 7.38 -27.35 -6.79
CA HIS A 49 5.97 -26.98 -6.83
C HIS A 49 5.82 -25.53 -7.29
N LEU A 50 5.47 -25.34 -8.58
CA LEU A 50 5.30 -24.02 -9.18
C LEU A 50 4.23 -23.16 -8.47
N THR A 51 3.18 -23.79 -7.95
CA THR A 51 2.15 -23.10 -7.16
C THR A 51 2.73 -22.52 -5.87
N LYS A 52 3.51 -23.31 -5.12
CA LYS A 52 4.22 -22.84 -3.93
C LYS A 52 5.16 -21.69 -4.28
N LEU A 53 5.94 -21.85 -5.35
CA LEU A 53 6.86 -20.82 -5.85
C LEU A 53 6.11 -19.51 -6.13
N LEU A 54 5.01 -19.56 -6.88
CA LEU A 54 4.22 -18.38 -7.22
C LEU A 54 3.66 -17.68 -5.96
N PHE A 55 3.07 -18.42 -5.03
CA PHE A 55 2.50 -17.85 -3.83
C PHE A 55 3.55 -17.27 -2.87
N THR A 56 4.78 -17.80 -2.85
CA THR A 56 5.86 -17.23 -2.03
C THR A 56 6.21 -15.79 -2.41
N PHE A 57 5.98 -15.36 -3.66
CA PHE A 57 6.14 -13.96 -4.07
C PHE A 57 4.81 -13.20 -4.08
N CYS A 58 3.72 -13.83 -4.52
CA CYS A 58 2.41 -13.20 -4.65
C CYS A 58 1.84 -12.74 -3.29
N VAL A 59 1.93 -13.58 -2.26
CA VAL A 59 1.36 -13.27 -0.93
C VAL A 59 2.06 -12.06 -0.29
N PRO A 60 3.40 -12.00 -0.19
CA PRO A 60 4.09 -10.81 0.32
C PRO A 60 3.77 -9.53 -0.45
N PHE A 61 3.64 -9.60 -1.78
CA PHE A 61 3.24 -8.45 -2.60
C PHE A 61 1.84 -7.94 -2.21
N CYS A 62 0.85 -8.84 -2.17
CA CYS A 62 -0.54 -8.51 -1.85
C CYS A 62 -0.67 -7.89 -0.45
N VAL A 63 -0.03 -8.48 0.56
CA VAL A 63 -0.06 -7.96 1.94
C VAL A 63 0.62 -6.60 2.05
N SER A 64 1.75 -6.41 1.34
CA SER A 64 2.42 -5.10 1.28
C SER A 64 1.55 -4.03 0.63
N MET A 65 0.89 -4.33 -0.49
CA MET A 65 0.01 -3.40 -1.18
C MET A 65 -1.23 -3.05 -0.35
N TYR A 66 -1.86 -4.05 0.28
CA TYR A 66 -3.02 -3.85 1.16
C TYR A 66 -2.70 -2.87 2.30
N THR A 67 -1.55 -3.09 2.96
CA THR A 67 -1.07 -2.21 4.05
C THR A 67 -0.82 -0.80 3.54
N ALA A 68 -0.13 -0.65 2.41
CA ALA A 68 0.20 0.65 1.83
C ALA A 68 -1.06 1.46 1.47
N ILE A 69 -2.02 0.85 0.78
CA ILE A 69 -3.30 1.48 0.41
C ILE A 69 -4.05 1.91 1.67
N THR A 70 -4.18 1.01 2.65
CA THR A 70 -4.92 1.29 3.90
C THR A 70 -4.31 2.45 4.67
N MET A 71 -2.98 2.56 4.73
CA MET A 71 -2.30 3.69 5.37
C MET A 71 -2.49 4.99 4.60
N LYS A 72 -2.37 4.96 3.27
CA LYS A 72 -2.51 6.16 2.43
C LYS A 72 -3.94 6.69 2.37
N MET A 73 -4.94 5.83 2.55
CA MET A 73 -6.35 6.23 2.70
C MET A 73 -6.68 6.97 4.00
N LYS A 74 -5.79 6.95 5.01
CA LYS A 74 -6.00 7.67 6.28
C LYS A 74 -5.58 9.14 6.22
N PHE A 75 -4.98 9.60 5.11
CA PHE A 75 -4.55 10.98 4.90
C PHE A 75 -3.91 11.61 6.15
N LYS A 76 -2.81 11.01 6.64
CA LYS A 76 -2.13 11.47 7.85
C LYS A 76 -1.53 12.85 7.64
N GLN A 77 -1.56 13.68 8.68
CA GLN A 77 -0.89 14.98 8.69
C GLN A 77 0.60 14.84 8.34
N ASP A 78 1.14 15.85 7.67
CA ASP A 78 2.54 15.92 7.24
C ASP A 78 2.99 14.89 6.18
N GLU A 79 2.12 13.96 5.75
CA GLU A 79 2.38 13.10 4.59
C GLU A 79 2.10 13.82 3.27
N ILE A 80 2.75 13.36 2.20
CA ILE A 80 2.47 13.80 0.83
C ILE A 80 1.24 13.03 0.32
N ALA A 81 0.23 13.75 -0.17
CA ALA A 81 -0.94 13.18 -0.81
C ALA A 81 -0.56 12.57 -2.16
N LEU A 82 -0.95 11.32 -2.40
CA LEU A 82 -0.64 10.61 -3.65
C LEU A 82 -1.63 10.89 -4.76
N VAL A 83 -2.77 11.46 -4.42
CA VAL A 83 -3.93 11.61 -5.30
C VAL A 83 -4.75 12.81 -4.85
N ASP A 84 -5.46 13.40 -5.80
CA ASP A 84 -6.44 14.43 -5.51
C ASP A 84 -7.61 13.86 -4.70
N ALA A 85 -7.97 14.54 -3.62
CA ALA A 85 -9.05 14.08 -2.74
C ALA A 85 -9.79 15.22 -2.05
N ASN A 86 -11.11 15.10 -1.95
CA ASN A 86 -11.90 15.87 -1.01
C ASN A 86 -11.81 15.19 0.36
N LEU A 87 -11.37 15.93 1.36
CA LEU A 87 -11.23 15.45 2.73
C LEU A 87 -12.19 16.20 3.64
N ARG A 88 -12.69 15.50 4.65
CA ARG A 88 -13.44 16.07 5.76
C ARG A 88 -12.71 15.75 7.06
N CYS A 89 -12.58 16.72 7.95
CA CYS A 89 -12.11 16.44 9.29
C CYS A 89 -13.22 15.75 10.08
N GLU A 90 -12.94 14.60 10.66
CA GLU A 90 -13.91 13.82 11.43
C GLU A 90 -14.39 14.55 12.70
N ASN A 91 -13.53 15.38 13.29
CA ASN A 91 -13.80 16.03 14.57
C ASN A 91 -14.53 17.39 14.46
N CYS A 92 -14.28 18.18 13.39
CA CYS A 92 -14.91 19.49 13.21
C CYS A 92 -15.71 19.65 11.90
N ASN A 93 -15.80 18.59 11.08
CA ASN A 93 -16.47 18.59 9.77
C ASN A 93 -15.92 19.56 8.71
N LYS A 94 -14.80 20.26 8.98
CA LYS A 94 -14.13 21.12 7.99
C LYS A 94 -13.78 20.31 6.74
N ARG A 95 -14.04 20.87 5.56
CA ARG A 95 -13.72 20.24 4.27
C ARG A 95 -12.55 20.95 3.62
N ILE A 96 -11.64 20.18 3.05
CA ILE A 96 -10.54 20.69 2.23
C ILE A 96 -10.43 19.84 0.98
N PHE A 97 -9.88 20.44 -0.07
CA PHE A 97 -9.43 19.72 -1.24
C PHE A 97 -7.90 19.66 -1.20
N ILE A 98 -7.34 18.46 -1.32
CA ILE A 98 -5.90 18.26 -1.40
C ILE A 98 -5.55 17.81 -2.82
N THR A 99 -4.49 18.38 -3.37
CA THR A 99 -3.95 17.99 -4.67
C THR A 99 -2.88 16.93 -4.52
N GLU A 100 -2.68 16.11 -5.55
CA GLU A 100 -1.57 15.18 -5.65
C GLU A 100 -0.23 15.93 -5.43
N ASN A 101 0.69 15.28 -4.74
CA ASN A 101 1.99 15.79 -4.32
C ASN A 101 1.97 16.96 -3.33
N ALA A 102 0.80 17.41 -2.86
CA ALA A 102 0.72 18.39 -1.78
C ALA A 102 0.89 17.74 -0.40
N LYS A 103 1.47 18.49 0.53
CA LYS A 103 1.61 18.08 1.93
C LYS A 103 0.25 18.20 2.63
N ILE A 104 -0.20 17.11 3.27
CA ILE A 104 -1.48 17.06 3.97
C ILE A 104 -1.41 17.98 5.19
N PRO A 105 -2.24 19.04 5.24
CA PRO A 105 -2.16 20.03 6.29
C PRO A 105 -2.78 19.50 7.59
N LYS A 106 -2.42 20.13 8.71
CA LYS A 106 -3.21 20.02 9.94
C LYS A 106 -4.55 20.73 9.73
N CYS A 107 -5.59 20.28 10.41
CA CYS A 107 -6.83 21.01 10.45
C CYS A 107 -6.66 22.28 11.30
N ASP A 108 -6.97 23.45 10.73
CA ASP A 108 -6.85 24.73 11.43
C ASP A 108 -7.71 24.83 12.70
N ILE A 109 -8.77 24.03 12.81
CA ILE A 109 -9.68 24.02 13.97
C ILE A 109 -9.22 22.99 15.02
N CYS A 110 -8.78 21.80 14.59
CA CYS A 110 -8.44 20.69 15.50
C CYS A 110 -6.96 20.61 15.88
N GLY A 111 -6.07 21.29 15.13
CA GLY A 111 -4.63 21.27 15.34
C GLY A 111 -4.08 19.84 15.34
N ASN A 112 -3.54 19.39 16.49
CA ASN A 112 -2.96 18.06 16.63
C ASN A 112 -4.01 16.92 16.71
N LYS A 113 -5.30 17.23 16.89
CA LYS A 113 -6.40 16.24 16.88
C LYS A 113 -6.96 15.99 15.47
N THR A 114 -6.16 16.24 14.44
CA THR A 114 -6.59 16.13 13.04
C THR A 114 -6.81 14.67 12.65
N SER A 115 -8.03 14.35 12.23
CA SER A 115 -8.40 13.08 11.56
C SER A 115 -9.07 13.41 10.24
N TRP A 116 -8.38 13.17 9.12
CA TRP A 116 -8.92 13.40 7.78
C TRP A 116 -9.55 12.12 7.24
N ILE A 117 -10.78 12.24 6.77
CA ILE A 117 -11.49 11.17 6.07
C ILE A 117 -11.85 11.59 4.66
N PHE A 118 -11.71 10.65 3.72
CA PHE A 118 -12.12 10.87 2.34
C PHE A 118 -13.64 11.05 2.23
N ILE A 119 -14.06 12.05 1.45
CA ILE A 119 -15.45 12.26 1.04
C ILE A 119 -15.55 12.32 -0.48
N LYS A 120 -16.70 11.88 -1.00
CA LYS A 120 -16.94 11.76 -2.45
C LYS A 120 -17.03 13.12 -3.13
#